data_AF-Q08RX0-F1
#
_entry.id   AF-Q08RX0-F1
#
_cell.length_a   1.000
_cell.length_b   1.000
_cell.length_c   1.000
_cell.angle_alpha   90.00
_cell.angle_beta   90.00
_cell.angle_gamma   90.00
#
_symmetry.space_group_name_H-M   'P 1'
#
loop_
_entity.id
_entity.type
_entity.pdbx_description
1 polymer ?
#
loop_
_entity_poly.entity_id
_entity_poly.type
_entity_poly.pdbx_seq_one_letter_code
_entity_poly.pdbx_strand_id
1 'polypeptide(L)'
;MTPTERTLARLPAHLRRYVVGQDYASYTPRDQAVWRHILRRLSRHLSDKAHPVYLEGLQATGIGVERIPSLDEMNERLARLNWAAVGVRGFIPPAVFTELQSMRVLAIAADIRTHEHIPYTPAPDIVHESAGHAPILAHARYAEYLQRSGVVGFKSIATVEDQAVFEAIRHLSVVKEDPTSTPAAVEHAQARLEAASQSRRYVSESTQASRLYWWTAEYGLVGSLEQPRLYGAGLLSSIGEAEHCFTPAVKRVPLSLECVRTDYDITRMQPQLFVARDFEHLFEVLEAFEATLSWKRGGDYGLQEAQRARTVNHLVLSDGREITGRVVELLPGTRPVAEGLSTALVSLAGPLMLSQNGKSLGKPWQSLTLVAFGEGKLPEQGPFQLELASGLRLEGFAGGEGEVLRLRGSLGGRPLELPSVARLFLGTGLPSVAGGPADPGAWDRWFGEMDSFTEGEGEVQARARKADALHPALATLYREVRAMRESHQVLPGRLEQISRAAASFPDDWLLKAEVEELRVLSPQEECVA
;
A
#
# COMPACT_ATOMS: atom_id res chain seq x y z
N MET A 1 -6.81 27.50 -2.13
CA MET A 1 -6.52 26.08 -1.94
C MET A 1 -5.11 25.79 -2.45
N THR A 2 -4.23 25.28 -1.59
CA THR A 2 -2.89 24.82 -1.96
C THR A 2 -2.96 23.61 -2.92
N PRO A 3 -1.88 23.26 -3.62
CA PRO A 3 -1.80 22.04 -4.42
C PRO A 3 -2.25 20.78 -3.68
N THR A 4 -1.81 20.58 -2.44
CA THR A 4 -2.19 19.42 -1.63
C THR A 4 -3.68 19.45 -1.25
N GLU A 5 -4.23 20.61 -0.88
CA GLU A 5 -5.67 20.74 -0.59
C GLU A 5 -6.54 20.38 -1.81
N ARG A 6 -6.08 20.69 -3.04
CA ARG A 6 -6.77 20.28 -4.27
C ARG A 6 -6.74 18.76 -4.47
N THR A 7 -5.61 18.11 -4.17
CA THR A 7 -5.50 16.64 -4.18
C THR A 7 -6.46 16.02 -3.17
N LEU A 8 -6.47 16.51 -1.93
CA LEU A 8 -7.35 16.03 -0.86
C LEU A 8 -8.84 16.15 -1.21
N ALA A 9 -9.25 17.26 -1.83
CA ALA A 9 -10.64 17.47 -2.23
C ALA A 9 -11.13 16.46 -3.28
N ARG A 10 -10.22 15.91 -4.10
CA ARG A 10 -10.52 14.88 -5.12
C ARG A 10 -10.51 13.46 -4.56
N LEU A 11 -9.88 13.23 -3.42
CA LEU A 11 -9.88 11.92 -2.80
C LEU A 11 -11.28 11.53 -2.29
N PRO A 12 -11.70 10.27 -2.47
CA PRO A 12 -12.88 9.70 -1.81
C PRO A 12 -12.82 9.89 -0.30
N ALA A 13 -13.97 10.13 0.32
CA ALA A 13 -14.05 10.44 1.75
C ALA A 13 -13.45 9.34 2.64
N HIS A 14 -13.64 8.06 2.28
CA HIS A 14 -13.13 6.91 3.02
C HIS A 14 -11.59 6.81 3.02
N LEU A 15 -10.92 7.40 2.03
CA LEU A 15 -9.46 7.48 2.00
C LEU A 15 -8.92 8.65 2.83
N ARG A 16 -9.67 9.74 2.96
CA ARG A 16 -9.19 10.97 3.64
C ARG A 16 -8.86 10.76 5.11
N ARG A 17 -9.49 9.82 5.80
CA ARG A 17 -9.18 9.54 7.21
C ARG A 17 -7.78 8.96 7.42
N TYR A 18 -7.20 8.35 6.40
CA TYR A 18 -5.82 7.81 6.44
C TYR A 18 -4.77 8.85 6.07
N VAL A 19 -5.21 10.06 5.72
CA VAL A 19 -4.36 11.13 5.22
C VAL A 19 -4.17 12.19 6.29
N VAL A 20 -2.94 12.66 6.44
CA VAL A 20 -2.58 13.74 7.37
C VAL A 20 -2.02 14.94 6.63
N GLY A 21 -2.15 16.12 7.24
CA GLY A 21 -1.41 17.30 6.80
C GLY A 21 0.08 17.16 7.07
N GLN A 22 0.91 17.75 6.21
CA GLN A 22 2.34 17.91 6.46
C GLN A 22 2.57 19.20 7.27
N ASP A 23 2.78 19.07 8.58
CA ASP A 23 3.28 20.19 9.38
C ASP A 23 4.77 20.41 9.07
N TYR A 24 5.06 21.17 8.02
CA TYR A 24 6.43 21.39 7.58
C TYR A 24 7.29 22.12 8.64
N ALA A 25 6.68 22.95 9.48
CA ALA A 25 7.39 23.72 10.52
C ALA A 25 7.95 22.82 11.62
N SER A 26 7.38 21.63 11.80
CA SER A 26 7.85 20.65 12.79
C SER A 26 9.07 19.83 12.34
N TYR A 27 9.61 20.02 11.12
CA TYR A 27 10.93 19.48 10.77
C TYR A 27 12.04 20.34 11.37
N THR A 28 12.83 19.73 12.24
CA THR A 28 13.94 20.41 12.89
C THR A 28 15.10 20.67 11.92
N PRO A 29 16.01 21.61 12.22
CA PRO A 29 17.23 21.76 11.46
C PRO A 29 18.09 20.48 11.36
N ARG A 30 18.03 19.60 12.38
CA ARG A 30 18.69 18.29 12.34
C ARG A 30 18.04 17.35 11.34
N ASP A 31 16.71 17.34 11.26
CA ASP A 31 15.98 16.56 10.25
C ASP A 31 16.37 16.99 8.82
N GLN A 32 16.47 18.29 8.59
CA GLN A 32 16.94 18.82 7.30
C GLN A 32 18.39 18.40 6.98
N ALA A 33 19.25 18.32 8.00
CA ALA A 33 20.62 17.81 7.85
C ALA A 33 20.63 16.31 7.53
N VAL A 34 19.77 15.51 8.17
CA VAL A 34 19.61 14.08 7.87
C VAL A 34 19.20 13.88 6.41
N TRP A 35 18.16 14.59 5.96
CA TRP A 35 17.70 14.57 4.57
C TRP A 35 18.84 14.87 3.61
N ARG A 36 19.51 16.00 3.81
CA ARG A 36 20.58 16.49 2.93
C ARG A 36 21.76 15.54 2.87
N HIS A 37 22.17 15.01 4.02
CA HIS A 37 23.24 14.02 4.08
C HIS A 37 22.90 12.77 3.27
N ILE A 38 21.70 12.22 3.45
CA ILE A 38 21.24 11.03 2.72
C ILE A 38 21.16 11.31 1.22
N LEU A 39 20.45 12.37 0.81
CA LEU A 39 20.24 12.67 -0.60
C LEU A 39 21.54 13.04 -1.33
N ARG A 40 22.50 13.72 -0.70
CA ARG A 40 23.83 13.97 -1.31
C ARG A 40 24.60 12.69 -1.54
N ARG A 41 24.54 11.74 -0.62
CA ARG A 41 25.25 10.47 -0.75
C ARG A 41 24.57 9.57 -1.78
N LEU A 42 23.25 9.44 -1.72
CA LEU A 42 22.46 8.70 -2.70
C LEU A 42 22.62 9.28 -4.11
N SER A 43 22.43 10.58 -4.31
CA SER A 43 22.51 11.19 -5.66
C SER A 43 23.88 10.97 -6.31
N ARG A 44 24.97 11.06 -5.52
CA ARG A 44 26.32 10.73 -6.01
C ARG A 44 26.46 9.24 -6.32
N HIS A 45 26.09 8.38 -5.38
CA HIS A 45 26.23 6.93 -5.52
C HIS A 45 25.40 6.34 -6.67
N LEU A 46 24.23 6.91 -6.92
CA LEU A 46 23.25 6.43 -7.88
C LEU A 46 23.44 7.03 -9.28
N SER A 47 24.29 8.07 -9.43
CA SER A 47 24.46 8.80 -10.69
C SER A 47 24.83 7.93 -11.89
N ASP A 48 25.59 6.87 -11.65
CA ASP A 48 26.04 5.90 -12.65
C ASP A 48 25.49 4.50 -12.41
N LYS A 49 24.49 4.32 -11.54
CA LYS A 49 23.92 2.99 -11.15
C LYS A 49 22.41 2.91 -11.24
N ALA A 50 21.70 3.99 -10.95
CA ALA A 50 20.25 4.04 -11.10
C ALA A 50 19.85 4.09 -12.59
N HIS A 51 18.58 3.79 -12.84
CA HIS A 51 17.97 4.02 -14.15
C HIS A 51 18.17 5.50 -14.54
N PRO A 52 18.50 5.83 -15.81
CA PRO A 52 18.87 7.19 -16.21
C PRO A 52 17.85 8.27 -15.85
N VAL A 53 16.56 7.90 -15.79
CA VAL A 53 15.48 8.82 -15.41
C VAL A 53 15.55 9.30 -13.96
N TYR A 54 16.26 8.61 -13.06
CA TYR A 54 16.18 8.85 -11.62
C TYR A 54 16.58 10.28 -11.23
N LEU A 55 17.73 10.77 -11.71
CA LEU A 55 18.23 12.09 -11.31
C LEU A 55 17.37 13.23 -11.85
N GLU A 56 16.92 13.14 -13.10
CA GLU A 56 15.96 14.10 -13.68
C GLU A 56 14.60 13.98 -12.99
N GLY A 57 14.23 12.76 -12.62
CA GLY A 57 13.03 12.40 -11.89
C GLY A 57 12.93 13.11 -10.54
N LEU A 58 14.02 13.18 -9.77
CA LEU A 58 14.06 13.93 -8.51
C LEU A 58 13.56 15.37 -8.71
N GLN A 59 14.09 16.07 -9.72
CA GLN A 59 13.66 17.43 -10.03
C GLN A 59 12.22 17.48 -10.57
N ALA A 60 11.86 16.52 -11.43
CA ALA A 60 10.52 16.41 -12.01
C ALA A 60 9.42 16.14 -10.99
N THR A 61 9.76 15.65 -9.79
CA THR A 61 8.83 15.39 -8.68
C THR A 61 9.00 16.33 -7.48
N GLY A 62 9.78 17.41 -7.62
CA GLY A 62 9.93 18.42 -6.58
C GLY A 62 10.86 18.03 -5.44
N ILE A 63 11.78 17.10 -5.70
CA ILE A 63 12.73 16.58 -4.72
C ILE A 63 14.07 17.25 -4.94
N GLY A 64 14.50 18.00 -3.93
CA GLY A 64 15.78 18.67 -3.87
C GLY A 64 16.70 18.03 -2.83
N VAL A 65 17.99 18.29 -2.95
CA VAL A 65 19.00 17.77 -2.03
C VAL A 65 19.08 18.58 -0.74
N GLU A 66 18.82 19.90 -0.79
CA GLU A 66 19.08 20.78 0.36
C GLU A 66 18.02 20.74 1.45
N ARG A 67 16.77 20.40 1.12
CA ARG A 67 15.63 20.45 2.05
C ARG A 67 14.67 19.30 1.82
N ILE A 68 14.05 18.83 2.90
CA ILE A 68 12.91 17.92 2.87
C ILE A 68 11.84 18.51 1.94
N PRO A 69 11.21 17.72 1.05
CA PRO A 69 10.24 18.24 0.10
C PRO A 69 8.95 18.67 0.80
N SER A 70 8.36 19.76 0.32
CA SER A 70 6.99 20.13 0.65
C SER A 70 6.02 19.33 -0.22
N LEU A 71 4.96 18.78 0.37
CA LEU A 71 3.90 18.10 -0.39
C LEU A 71 3.22 19.03 -1.40
N ASP A 72 3.16 20.34 -1.13
CA ASP A 72 2.63 21.30 -2.09
C ASP A 72 3.53 21.41 -3.33
N GLU A 73 4.84 21.52 -3.13
CA GLU A 73 5.81 21.53 -4.22
C GLU A 73 5.81 20.21 -4.99
N MET A 74 5.76 19.07 -4.27
CA MET A 74 5.64 17.75 -4.91
C MET A 74 4.37 17.68 -5.75
N ASN A 75 3.21 18.08 -5.22
CA ASN A 75 1.93 18.05 -5.95
C ASN A 75 1.91 18.99 -7.15
N GLU A 76 2.57 20.16 -7.11
CA GLU A 76 2.73 21.02 -8.29
C GLU A 76 3.51 20.35 -9.42
N ARG A 77 4.52 19.56 -9.05
CA ARG A 77 5.42 18.88 -9.99
C ARG A 77 4.80 17.58 -10.50
N LEU A 78 4.31 16.72 -9.60
CA LEU A 78 3.62 15.46 -9.90
C LEU A 78 2.37 15.66 -10.76
N ALA A 79 1.65 16.78 -10.60
CA ALA A 79 0.49 17.07 -11.46
C ALA A 79 0.84 17.10 -12.95
N ARG A 80 2.08 17.46 -13.31
CA ARG A 80 2.58 17.45 -14.71
C ARG A 80 2.81 16.03 -15.24
N LEU A 81 3.00 15.07 -14.34
CA LEU A 81 3.12 13.64 -14.61
C LEU A 81 1.76 12.92 -14.50
N ASN A 82 0.68 13.66 -14.21
CA ASN A 82 -0.65 13.13 -13.90
C ASN A 82 -0.65 12.21 -12.65
N TRP A 83 0.17 12.56 -11.67
CA TRP A 83 0.26 11.95 -10.35
C TRP A 83 0.02 13.00 -9.26
N ALA A 84 -0.20 12.53 -8.04
CA ALA A 84 -0.29 13.35 -6.85
C ALA A 84 0.33 12.63 -5.65
N ALA A 85 0.46 13.34 -4.54
CA ALA A 85 0.95 12.81 -3.28
C ALA A 85 0.09 13.30 -2.11
N VAL A 86 -0.08 12.45 -1.10
CA VAL A 86 -0.72 12.81 0.17
C VAL A 86 0.12 12.34 1.34
N GLY A 87 0.05 13.07 2.45
CA GLY A 87 0.73 12.69 3.68
C GLY A 87 0.02 11.53 4.37
N VAL A 88 0.74 10.53 4.84
CA VAL A 88 0.21 9.45 5.69
C VAL A 88 1.04 9.33 6.96
N ARG A 89 0.49 8.67 7.98
CA ARG A 89 1.21 8.32 9.20
C ARG A 89 1.16 6.82 9.43
N GLY A 90 2.29 6.29 9.88
CA GLY A 90 2.46 4.88 10.18
C GLY A 90 2.14 3.96 9.01
N PHE A 91 1.81 2.72 9.36
CA PHE A 91 1.39 1.72 8.39
C PHE A 91 -0.11 1.86 8.08
N ILE A 92 -0.42 2.28 6.85
CA ILE A 92 -1.80 2.28 6.34
C ILE A 92 -2.22 0.88 5.85
N PRO A 93 -3.52 0.53 5.88
CA PRO A 93 -3.98 -0.75 5.38
C PRO A 93 -3.58 -0.99 3.90
N PRO A 94 -3.17 -2.21 3.51
CA PRO A 94 -2.77 -2.51 2.14
C PRO A 94 -3.83 -2.17 1.08
N ALA A 95 -5.12 -2.35 1.42
CA ALA A 95 -6.23 -1.95 0.55
C ALA A 95 -6.28 -0.43 0.32
N VAL A 96 -5.98 0.38 1.34
CA VAL A 96 -5.91 1.85 1.23
C VAL A 96 -4.71 2.27 0.39
N PHE A 97 -3.55 1.68 0.63
CA PHE A 97 -2.33 1.94 -0.15
C PHE A 97 -2.55 1.65 -1.65
N THR A 98 -3.07 0.46 -1.97
CA THR A 98 -3.30 0.04 -3.36
C THR A 98 -4.43 0.84 -4.02
N GLU A 99 -5.46 1.25 -3.28
CA GLU A 99 -6.51 2.14 -3.81
C GLU A 99 -5.94 3.52 -4.17
N LEU A 100 -5.16 4.16 -3.28
CA LEU A 100 -4.48 5.42 -3.55
C LEU A 100 -3.60 5.33 -4.80
N GLN A 101 -2.81 4.26 -4.90
CA GLN A 101 -1.92 4.03 -6.04
C GLN A 101 -2.69 3.79 -7.35
N SER A 102 -3.82 3.08 -7.31
CA SER A 102 -4.70 2.90 -8.48
C SER A 102 -5.25 4.25 -9.00
N MET A 103 -5.34 5.24 -8.12
CA MET A 103 -5.75 6.62 -8.40
C MET A 103 -4.58 7.56 -8.74
N ARG A 104 -3.36 7.04 -8.92
CA ARG A 104 -2.13 7.82 -9.17
C ARG A 104 -1.77 8.76 -8.01
N VAL A 105 -2.01 8.31 -6.78
CA VAL A 105 -1.68 9.05 -5.56
C VAL A 105 -0.63 8.27 -4.76
N LEU A 106 0.53 8.89 -4.52
CA LEU A 106 1.55 8.38 -3.62
C LEU A 106 1.17 8.66 -2.15
N ALA A 107 1.33 7.67 -1.29
CA ALA A 107 1.25 7.81 0.15
C ALA A 107 2.64 8.17 0.70
N ILE A 108 2.85 9.42 1.08
CA ILE A 108 4.14 9.91 1.57
C ILE A 108 4.11 9.93 3.10
N ALA A 109 4.95 9.12 3.74
CA ALA A 109 5.16 9.19 5.18
C ALA A 109 5.63 10.59 5.56
N ALA A 110 4.96 11.21 6.54
CA ALA A 110 5.31 12.56 6.98
C ALA A 110 6.60 12.61 7.82
N ASP A 111 7.02 11.48 8.40
CA ASP A 111 8.14 11.42 9.33
C ASP A 111 9.47 11.16 8.63
N ILE A 112 10.57 11.55 9.27
CA ILE A 112 11.94 11.29 8.81
C ILE A 112 12.71 10.47 9.85
N ARG A 113 13.54 9.54 9.37
CA ARG A 113 14.42 8.71 10.21
C ARG A 113 15.42 9.58 11.01
N THR A 114 15.94 9.03 12.11
CA THR A 114 16.97 9.71 12.91
C THR A 114 18.35 9.60 12.27
N HIS A 115 19.27 10.47 12.69
CA HIS A 115 20.69 10.41 12.32
C HIS A 115 21.38 9.07 12.67
N GLU A 116 20.92 8.33 13.69
CA GLU A 116 21.41 6.99 14.05
C GLU A 116 21.01 5.91 13.03
N HIS A 117 19.88 6.10 12.34
CA HIS A 117 19.30 5.15 11.39
C HIS A 117 19.47 5.60 9.94
N ILE A 118 20.44 6.47 9.64
CA ILE A 118 20.73 6.95 8.28
C ILE A 118 20.93 5.81 7.27
N PRO A 119 21.71 4.74 7.57
CA PRO A 119 21.97 3.68 6.59
C PRO A 119 20.74 2.86 6.21
N TYR A 120 19.79 2.70 7.14
CA TYR A 120 18.61 1.83 7.00
C TYR A 120 17.53 2.18 8.03
N THR A 121 16.27 2.19 7.59
CA THR A 121 15.09 2.32 8.47
C THR A 121 14.17 1.11 8.30
N PRO A 122 13.67 0.49 9.39
CA PRO A 122 12.73 -0.62 9.32
C PRO A 122 11.30 -0.21 8.93
N ALA A 123 10.96 1.08 9.02
CA ALA A 123 9.67 1.64 8.62
C ALA A 123 9.85 2.69 7.53
N PRO A 124 8.94 2.78 6.53
CA PRO A 124 9.00 3.80 5.48
C PRO A 124 8.93 5.21 6.07
N ASP A 125 9.85 6.08 5.62
CA ASP A 125 9.91 7.48 6.01
C ASP A 125 9.85 8.37 4.76
N ILE A 126 9.84 9.69 4.94
CA ILE A 126 9.73 10.64 3.84
C ILE A 126 10.86 10.47 2.82
N VAL A 127 12.06 10.05 3.23
CA VAL A 127 13.16 9.75 2.30
C VAL A 127 12.81 8.57 1.40
N HIS A 128 12.32 7.47 1.98
CA HIS A 128 11.89 6.31 1.22
C HIS A 128 10.78 6.65 0.24
N GLU A 129 9.71 7.28 0.72
CA GLU A 129 8.52 7.53 -0.09
C GLU A 129 8.74 8.61 -1.16
N SER A 130 9.39 9.71 -0.80
CA SER A 130 9.65 10.77 -1.77
C SER A 130 10.81 10.39 -2.66
N ALA A 131 12.03 10.19 -2.15
CA ALA A 131 13.22 10.00 -2.98
C ALA A 131 13.36 8.58 -3.57
N GLY A 132 12.71 7.58 -3.00
CA GLY A 132 12.68 6.22 -3.56
C GLY A 132 11.65 6.07 -4.67
N HIS A 133 10.37 6.31 -4.36
CA HIS A 133 9.26 6.02 -5.29
C HIS A 133 9.03 7.11 -6.33
N ALA A 134 8.99 8.38 -5.92
CA ALA A 134 8.52 9.45 -6.80
C ALA A 134 9.39 9.65 -8.07
N PRO A 135 10.73 9.62 -8.04
CA PRO A 135 11.55 10.01 -9.19
C PRO A 135 11.30 9.17 -10.45
N ILE A 136 11.10 7.86 -10.28
CA ILE A 136 10.91 6.96 -11.43
C ILE A 136 9.56 7.22 -12.13
N LEU A 137 8.61 7.90 -11.49
CA LEU A 137 7.34 8.32 -12.12
C LEU A 137 7.55 9.27 -13.31
N ALA A 138 8.70 9.93 -13.42
CA ALA A 138 9.05 10.70 -14.61
C ALA A 138 9.13 9.82 -15.88
N HIS A 139 9.29 8.50 -15.73
CA HIS A 139 9.15 7.55 -16.82
C HIS A 139 7.69 7.11 -17.00
N ALA A 140 7.03 7.59 -18.06
CA ALA A 140 5.60 7.39 -18.30
C ALA A 140 5.14 5.92 -18.23
N ARG A 141 5.91 4.98 -18.80
CA ARG A 141 5.57 3.55 -18.74
C ARG A 141 5.67 2.96 -17.34
N TYR A 142 6.64 3.41 -16.53
CA TYR A 142 6.74 2.94 -15.15
C TYR A 142 5.62 3.51 -14.29
N ALA A 143 5.29 4.79 -14.48
CA ALA A 143 4.13 5.41 -13.86
C ALA A 143 2.84 4.64 -14.17
N GLU A 144 2.61 4.25 -15.42
CA GLU A 144 1.45 3.42 -15.79
C GLU A 144 1.50 2.03 -15.14
N TYR A 145 2.68 1.39 -15.10
CA TYR A 145 2.89 0.11 -14.43
C TYR A 145 2.51 0.20 -12.95
N LEU A 146 2.99 1.23 -12.25
CA LEU A 146 2.74 1.42 -10.83
C LEU A 146 1.24 1.60 -10.54
N GLN A 147 0.54 2.38 -11.37
CA GLN A 147 -0.92 2.50 -11.27
C GLN A 147 -1.61 1.14 -11.44
N ARG A 148 -1.20 0.35 -12.44
CA ARG A 148 -1.82 -0.94 -12.73
C ARG A 148 -1.54 -1.97 -11.65
N SER A 149 -0.35 -1.95 -11.04
CA SER A 149 -0.03 -2.72 -9.83
C SER A 149 -0.95 -2.34 -8.67
N GLY A 150 -1.26 -1.05 -8.49
CA GLY A 150 -2.27 -0.60 -7.53
C GLY A 150 -3.66 -1.18 -7.79
N VAL A 151 -4.13 -1.20 -9.04
CA VAL A 151 -5.43 -1.82 -9.42
C VAL A 151 -5.44 -3.32 -9.10
N VAL A 152 -4.36 -4.03 -9.45
CA VAL A 152 -4.23 -5.46 -9.21
C VAL A 152 -4.22 -5.77 -7.72
N GLY A 153 -3.44 -5.02 -6.92
CA GLY A 153 -3.41 -5.16 -5.47
C GLY A 153 -4.78 -4.87 -4.83
N PHE A 154 -5.47 -3.82 -5.27
CA PHE A 154 -6.77 -3.43 -4.73
C PHE A 154 -7.87 -4.47 -5.00
N LYS A 155 -7.83 -5.14 -6.16
CA LYS A 155 -8.83 -6.16 -6.53
C LYS A 155 -8.49 -7.57 -6.05
N SER A 156 -7.26 -7.80 -5.60
CA SER A 156 -6.82 -9.11 -5.12
C SER A 156 -7.57 -9.50 -3.84
N ILE A 157 -7.95 -10.77 -3.73
CA ILE A 157 -8.63 -11.26 -2.53
C ILE A 157 -7.62 -11.39 -1.39
N ALA A 158 -7.85 -10.64 -0.31
CA ALA A 158 -7.11 -10.76 0.95
C ALA A 158 -7.84 -11.68 1.92
N THR A 159 -7.10 -12.37 2.79
CA THR A 159 -7.68 -13.26 3.81
C THR A 159 -7.79 -12.59 5.17
N VAL A 160 -8.53 -13.21 6.07
CA VAL A 160 -8.55 -12.80 7.49
C VAL A 160 -7.17 -12.93 8.15
N GLU A 161 -6.32 -13.85 7.68
CA GLU A 161 -4.93 -13.96 8.16
C GLU A 161 -4.06 -12.79 7.68
N ASP A 162 -4.23 -12.35 6.42
CA ASP A 162 -3.52 -11.16 5.92
C ASP A 162 -3.86 -9.92 6.76
N GLN A 163 -5.13 -9.75 7.13
CA GLN A 163 -5.58 -8.69 8.01
C GLN A 163 -4.96 -8.79 9.41
N ALA A 164 -4.94 -9.98 10.01
CA ALA A 164 -4.33 -10.21 11.31
C ALA A 164 -2.81 -9.92 11.32
N VAL A 165 -2.10 -10.29 10.25
CA VAL A 165 -0.66 -9.98 10.09
C VAL A 165 -0.47 -8.47 9.99
N PHE A 166 -1.24 -7.79 9.15
CA PHE A 166 -1.18 -6.33 9.04
C PHE A 166 -1.41 -5.63 10.38
N GLU A 167 -2.46 -6.00 11.10
CA GLU A 167 -2.75 -5.43 12.42
C GLU A 167 -1.61 -5.65 13.42
N ALA A 168 -0.99 -6.83 13.39
CA ALA A 168 0.15 -7.14 14.25
C ALA A 168 1.41 -6.34 13.87
N ILE A 169 1.69 -6.14 12.58
CA ILE A 169 2.78 -5.26 12.11
C ILE A 169 2.53 -3.83 12.57
N ARG A 170 1.31 -3.31 12.36
CA ARG A 170 0.93 -1.96 12.77
C ARG A 170 1.10 -1.77 14.27
N HIS A 171 0.61 -2.72 15.08
CA HIS A 171 0.75 -2.67 16.53
C HIS A 171 2.23 -2.71 16.96
N LEU A 172 3.04 -3.58 16.35
CA LEU A 172 4.47 -3.65 16.62
C LEU A 172 5.19 -2.34 16.28
N SER A 173 4.83 -1.69 15.17
CA SER A 173 5.38 -0.38 14.77
C SER A 173 5.10 0.67 15.85
N VAL A 174 3.83 0.80 16.26
CA VAL A 174 3.42 1.75 17.30
C VAL A 174 4.17 1.51 18.61
N VAL A 175 4.29 0.26 19.05
CA VAL A 175 4.99 -0.10 20.29
C VAL A 175 6.50 0.15 20.19
N LYS A 176 7.14 -0.11 19.04
CA LYS A 176 8.58 0.15 18.86
C LYS A 176 8.91 1.64 18.77
N GLU A 177 7.98 2.45 18.30
CA GLU A 177 8.18 3.89 18.17
C GLU A 177 7.86 4.68 19.44
N ASP A 178 7.08 4.12 20.36
CA ASP A 178 6.79 4.76 21.64
C ASP A 178 7.99 4.68 22.62
N PRO A 179 8.61 5.81 23.01
CA PRO A 179 9.73 5.82 23.95
C PRO A 179 9.37 5.32 25.35
N THR A 180 8.08 5.25 25.72
CA THR A 180 7.63 4.72 27.01
C THR A 180 7.33 3.23 26.98
N SER A 181 7.43 2.58 25.81
CA SER A 181 7.18 1.15 25.70
C SER A 181 8.24 0.32 26.41
N THR A 182 7.80 -0.67 27.16
CA THR A 182 8.69 -1.56 27.91
C THR A 182 9.23 -2.67 27.00
N PRO A 183 10.41 -3.26 27.31
CA PRO A 183 10.90 -4.43 26.58
C PRO A 183 9.88 -5.58 26.50
N ALA A 184 9.11 -5.79 27.58
CA ALA A 184 8.05 -6.79 27.61
C ALA A 184 6.89 -6.48 26.66
N ALA A 185 6.53 -5.20 26.47
CA ALA A 185 5.51 -4.80 25.50
C ALA A 185 5.97 -5.06 24.06
N VAL A 186 7.23 -4.75 23.76
CA VAL A 186 7.85 -5.04 22.45
C VAL A 186 7.90 -6.54 22.20
N GLU A 187 8.32 -7.33 23.18
CA GLU A 187 8.34 -8.80 23.09
C GLU A 187 6.95 -9.38 22.86
N HIS A 188 5.93 -8.89 23.58
CA HIS A 188 4.55 -9.31 23.39
C HIS A 188 4.03 -8.96 21.98
N ALA A 189 4.31 -7.74 21.49
CA ALA A 189 3.92 -7.33 20.15
C ALA A 189 4.63 -8.18 19.07
N GLN A 190 5.90 -8.54 19.29
CA GLN A 190 6.65 -9.42 18.40
C GLN A 190 6.07 -10.84 18.38
N ALA A 191 5.72 -11.40 19.55
CA ALA A 191 5.07 -12.70 19.66
C ALA A 191 3.69 -12.72 18.98
N ARG A 192 2.93 -11.62 19.07
CA ARG A 192 1.65 -11.47 18.34
C ARG A 192 1.86 -11.52 16.82
N LEU A 193 2.88 -10.83 16.30
CA LEU A 193 3.21 -10.85 14.88
C LEU A 193 3.64 -12.25 14.40
N GLU A 194 4.42 -12.95 15.22
CA GLU A 194 4.83 -14.33 14.92
C GLU A 194 3.62 -15.27 14.88
N ALA A 195 2.74 -15.22 15.88
CA ALA A 195 1.51 -16.01 15.92
C ALA A 195 0.58 -15.71 14.74
N ALA A 196 0.39 -14.42 14.40
CA ALA A 196 -0.39 -14.01 13.23
C ALA A 196 0.23 -14.54 11.93
N SER A 197 1.55 -14.46 11.79
CA SER A 197 2.25 -14.98 10.61
C SER A 197 2.14 -16.49 10.46
N GLN A 198 2.24 -17.24 11.56
CA GLN A 198 2.10 -18.70 11.60
C GLN A 198 0.64 -19.17 11.37
N SER A 199 -0.35 -18.30 11.55
CA SER A 199 -1.76 -18.62 11.30
C SER A 199 -2.11 -18.76 9.81
N ARG A 200 -1.23 -18.31 8.90
CA ARG A 200 -1.46 -18.33 7.46
C ARG A 200 -1.69 -19.75 6.95
N ARG A 201 -2.93 -20.00 6.50
CA ARG A 201 -3.35 -21.29 5.94
C ARG A 201 -2.80 -21.53 4.53
N TYR A 202 -2.50 -20.46 3.80
CA TYR A 202 -1.99 -20.46 2.43
C TYR A 202 -1.55 -19.07 1.99
N VAL A 203 -0.93 -19.00 0.80
CA VAL A 203 -0.58 -17.74 0.14
C VAL A 203 -1.78 -17.20 -0.62
N SER A 204 -2.34 -16.09 -0.16
CA SER A 204 -3.48 -15.41 -0.77
C SER A 204 -3.11 -14.67 -2.06
N GLU A 205 -4.12 -14.27 -2.84
CA GLU A 205 -3.92 -13.36 -3.97
C GLU A 205 -3.29 -12.03 -3.53
N SER A 206 -3.76 -11.46 -2.41
CA SER A 206 -3.19 -10.24 -1.84
C SER A 206 -1.70 -10.39 -1.47
N THR A 207 -1.32 -11.52 -0.84
CA THR A 207 0.09 -11.80 -0.54
C THR A 207 0.93 -11.92 -1.82
N GLN A 208 0.41 -12.57 -2.86
CA GLN A 208 1.10 -12.67 -4.15
C GLN A 208 1.28 -11.30 -4.82
N ALA A 209 0.25 -10.43 -4.77
CA ALA A 209 0.34 -9.07 -5.26
C ALA A 209 1.38 -8.24 -4.49
N SER A 210 1.44 -8.39 -3.16
CA SER A 210 2.46 -7.76 -2.32
C SER A 210 3.88 -8.22 -2.70
N ARG A 211 4.08 -9.52 -2.97
CA ARG A 211 5.37 -10.05 -3.46
C ARG A 211 5.73 -9.52 -4.84
N LEU A 212 4.78 -9.43 -5.77
CA LEU A 212 5.00 -8.80 -7.06
C LEU A 212 5.52 -7.37 -6.87
N TYR A 213 4.82 -6.57 -6.05
CA TYR A 213 5.19 -5.19 -5.75
C TYR A 213 6.58 -5.11 -5.10
N TRP A 214 6.87 -5.96 -4.12
CA TRP A 214 8.17 -6.02 -3.45
C TRP A 214 9.32 -6.29 -4.40
N TRP A 215 9.21 -7.32 -5.24
CA TRP A 215 10.26 -7.72 -6.16
C TRP A 215 10.38 -6.86 -7.42
N THR A 216 9.53 -5.84 -7.54
CA THR A 216 9.54 -4.90 -8.67
C THR A 216 9.66 -3.45 -8.19
N ALA A 217 8.58 -2.83 -7.73
CA ALA A 217 8.56 -1.43 -7.33
C ALA A 217 9.46 -1.12 -6.13
N GLU A 218 9.69 -2.08 -5.21
CA GLU A 218 10.56 -1.87 -4.04
C GLU A 218 12.01 -2.29 -4.27
N TYR A 219 12.24 -3.52 -4.76
CA TYR A 219 13.55 -4.14 -4.87
C TYR A 219 13.84 -4.68 -6.28
N GLY A 220 13.26 -4.06 -7.31
CA GLY A 220 13.49 -4.41 -8.70
C GLY A 220 14.74 -3.77 -9.31
N LEU A 221 15.36 -4.52 -10.21
CA LEU A 221 16.45 -4.09 -11.09
C LEU A 221 16.00 -4.14 -12.56
N VAL A 222 16.61 -3.33 -13.43
CA VAL A 222 16.25 -3.27 -14.87
C VAL A 222 17.49 -3.27 -15.77
N GLY A 223 17.42 -3.92 -16.93
CA GLY A 223 18.50 -4.02 -17.91
C GLY A 223 19.07 -5.44 -18.04
N SER A 224 20.38 -5.55 -18.26
CA SER A 224 21.06 -6.85 -18.35
C SER A 224 21.28 -7.47 -16.97
N LEU A 225 21.41 -8.81 -16.90
CA LEU A 225 21.72 -9.49 -15.63
C LEU A 225 23.13 -9.14 -15.13
N GLU A 226 24.06 -8.96 -16.06
CA GLU A 226 25.46 -8.68 -15.80
C GLU A 226 25.64 -7.26 -15.26
N GLN A 227 24.97 -6.29 -15.90
CA GLN A 227 25.02 -4.87 -15.59
C GLN A 227 23.61 -4.27 -15.49
N PRO A 228 22.86 -4.58 -14.41
CA PRO A 228 21.54 -4.00 -14.19
C PRO A 228 21.63 -2.57 -13.65
N ARG A 229 20.51 -1.85 -13.73
CA ARG A 229 20.27 -0.53 -13.15
C ARG A 229 19.24 -0.62 -12.03
N LEU A 230 19.38 0.25 -11.02
CA LEU A 230 18.43 0.36 -9.91
C LEU A 230 17.18 1.15 -10.35
N TYR A 231 16.00 0.65 -10.02
CA TYR A 231 14.76 1.44 -10.09
C TYR A 231 13.84 1.21 -8.90
N GLY A 232 13.98 0.10 -8.16
CA GLY A 232 13.18 -0.15 -6.97
C GLY A 232 13.43 0.87 -5.86
N ALA A 233 12.37 1.37 -5.25
CA ALA A 233 12.42 2.45 -4.25
C ALA A 233 13.23 2.10 -3.00
N GLY A 234 13.17 0.86 -2.52
CA GLY A 234 14.00 0.35 -1.43
C GLY A 234 15.48 0.44 -1.75
N LEU A 235 15.88 0.16 -3.00
CA LEU A 235 17.26 0.30 -3.47
C LEU A 235 17.67 1.77 -3.68
N LEU A 236 16.74 2.62 -4.13
CA LEU A 236 17.02 4.04 -4.41
C LEU A 236 17.09 4.90 -3.14
N SER A 237 16.51 4.44 -2.03
CA SER A 237 16.41 5.19 -0.77
C SER A 237 17.27 4.65 0.37
N SER A 238 17.98 3.53 0.14
CA SER A 238 18.88 2.90 1.11
C SER A 238 20.29 2.82 0.55
N ILE A 239 21.23 3.56 1.17
CA ILE A 239 22.64 3.54 0.76
C ILE A 239 23.22 2.13 0.91
N GLY A 240 22.87 1.44 2.00
CA GLY A 240 23.37 0.09 2.28
C GLY A 240 22.89 -0.92 1.24
N GLU A 241 21.61 -0.90 0.87
CA GLU A 241 21.07 -1.80 -0.16
C GLU A 241 21.58 -1.44 -1.56
N ALA A 242 21.71 -0.15 -1.88
CA ALA A 242 22.27 0.30 -3.15
C ALA A 242 23.70 -0.21 -3.37
N GLU A 243 24.49 -0.31 -2.31
CA GLU A 243 25.84 -0.90 -2.32
C GLU A 243 25.80 -2.43 -2.33
N HIS A 244 24.97 -3.03 -1.47
CA HIS A 244 24.90 -4.47 -1.27
C HIS A 244 24.41 -5.24 -2.51
N CYS A 245 23.43 -4.69 -3.23
CA CYS A 245 22.79 -5.34 -4.38
C CYS A 245 23.73 -5.70 -5.54
N PHE A 246 24.90 -5.05 -5.63
CA PHE A 246 25.92 -5.33 -6.64
C PHE A 246 27.01 -6.30 -6.17
N THR A 247 27.00 -6.69 -4.90
CA THR A 247 27.97 -7.65 -4.38
C THR A 247 27.67 -9.08 -4.84
N PRO A 248 28.65 -9.99 -4.85
CA PRO A 248 28.40 -11.41 -5.15
C PRO A 248 27.47 -12.13 -4.17
N ALA A 249 27.16 -11.52 -3.01
CA ALA A 249 26.24 -12.07 -2.03
C ALA A 249 24.78 -12.02 -2.49
N VAL A 250 24.44 -11.13 -3.44
CA VAL A 250 23.07 -10.97 -3.93
C VAL A 250 22.89 -11.68 -5.26
N LYS A 251 22.01 -12.68 -5.27
CA LYS A 251 21.68 -13.43 -6.48
C LYS A 251 20.78 -12.58 -7.38
N ARG A 252 21.19 -12.38 -8.63
CA ARG A 252 20.37 -11.70 -9.66
C ARG A 252 19.73 -12.74 -10.57
N VAL A 253 18.42 -12.68 -10.73
CA VAL A 253 17.66 -13.60 -11.60
C VAL A 253 16.77 -12.81 -12.57
N PRO A 254 16.45 -13.36 -13.76
CA PRO A 254 15.47 -12.74 -14.64
C PRO A 254 14.12 -12.60 -13.95
N LEU A 255 13.46 -11.46 -14.13
CA LEU A 255 12.07 -11.28 -13.73
C LEU A 255 11.20 -12.35 -14.42
N SER A 256 10.30 -12.95 -13.66
CA SER A 256 9.32 -13.92 -14.14
C SER A 256 8.20 -14.03 -13.11
N LEU A 257 7.16 -14.81 -13.42
CA LEU A 257 6.05 -15.04 -12.50
C LEU A 257 6.49 -15.69 -11.17
N GLU A 258 7.70 -16.24 -11.06
CA GLU A 258 8.22 -16.73 -9.78
C GLU A 258 8.37 -15.65 -8.71
N CYS A 259 8.41 -14.36 -9.07
CA CYS A 259 8.44 -13.29 -8.08
C CYS A 259 7.22 -13.32 -7.15
N VAL A 260 6.02 -13.67 -7.65
CA VAL A 260 4.80 -13.73 -6.82
C VAL A 260 4.80 -14.93 -5.86
N ARG A 261 5.69 -15.90 -6.10
CA ARG A 261 5.90 -17.09 -5.26
C ARG A 261 7.07 -16.95 -4.29
N THR A 262 7.92 -15.95 -4.50
CA THR A 262 9.15 -15.74 -3.72
C THR A 262 8.85 -14.93 -2.46
N ASP A 263 9.06 -15.53 -1.30
CA ASP A 263 8.96 -14.85 0.00
C ASP A 263 10.12 -13.89 0.25
N TYR A 264 9.87 -12.88 1.09
CA TYR A 264 10.86 -11.88 1.49
C TYR A 264 10.83 -11.62 2.99
N ASP A 265 11.95 -11.12 3.52
CA ASP A 265 12.11 -10.67 4.90
C ASP A 265 12.39 -9.16 4.90
N ILE A 266 11.47 -8.40 5.51
CA ILE A 266 11.55 -6.94 5.60
C ILE A 266 12.58 -6.46 6.63
N THR A 267 13.16 -7.37 7.43
CA THR A 267 14.07 -7.03 8.53
C THR A 267 15.54 -7.19 8.16
N ARG A 268 15.84 -7.66 6.95
CA ARG A 268 17.19 -8.00 6.48
C ARG A 268 17.43 -7.46 5.08
N MET A 269 18.71 -7.34 4.72
CA MET A 269 19.09 -7.03 3.34
C MET A 269 18.67 -8.16 2.40
N GLN A 270 18.27 -7.81 1.17
CA GLN A 270 17.71 -8.78 0.24
C GLN A 270 18.80 -9.69 -0.36
N PRO A 271 18.71 -11.03 -0.16
CA PRO A 271 19.74 -11.96 -0.64
C PRO A 271 19.61 -12.26 -2.15
N GLN A 272 18.51 -11.84 -2.77
CA GLN A 272 18.20 -12.06 -4.17
C GLN A 272 17.38 -10.88 -4.71
N LEU A 273 17.56 -10.55 -5.98
CA LEU A 273 16.78 -9.54 -6.70
C LEU A 273 16.37 -10.04 -8.09
N PHE A 274 15.22 -9.56 -8.57
CA PHE A 274 14.75 -9.83 -9.92
C PHE A 274 15.16 -8.69 -10.87
N VAL A 275 15.56 -9.05 -12.09
CA VAL A 275 16.01 -8.14 -13.13
C VAL A 275 15.03 -8.17 -14.30
N ALA A 276 14.29 -7.07 -14.49
CA ALA A 276 13.46 -6.84 -15.67
C ALA A 276 14.35 -6.48 -16.87
N ARG A 277 13.96 -6.85 -18.10
CA ARG A 277 14.72 -6.48 -19.30
C ARG A 277 14.62 -4.98 -19.55
N ASP A 278 13.39 -4.49 -19.41
CA ASP A 278 12.93 -3.12 -19.56
C ASP A 278 11.61 -2.99 -18.76
N PHE A 279 10.97 -1.83 -18.82
CA PHE A 279 9.68 -1.62 -18.17
C PHE A 279 8.49 -2.29 -18.87
N GLU A 280 8.63 -2.75 -20.12
CA GLU A 280 7.58 -3.57 -20.78
C GLU A 280 7.52 -4.96 -20.15
N HIS A 281 8.68 -5.55 -19.81
CA HIS A 281 8.73 -6.82 -19.11
C HIS A 281 7.99 -6.80 -17.76
N LEU A 282 7.91 -5.63 -17.10
CA LEU A 282 7.10 -5.48 -15.88
C LEU A 282 5.61 -5.70 -16.18
N PHE A 283 5.10 -5.16 -17.30
CA PHE A 283 3.72 -5.38 -17.73
C PHE A 283 3.47 -6.82 -18.13
N GLU A 284 4.37 -7.46 -18.88
CA GLU A 284 4.21 -8.86 -19.27
C GLU A 284 4.01 -9.77 -18.04
N VAL A 285 4.81 -9.58 -16.99
CA VAL A 285 4.69 -10.36 -15.75
C VAL A 285 3.45 -9.97 -14.94
N LEU A 286 3.12 -8.68 -14.87
CA LEU A 286 1.91 -8.21 -14.21
C LEU A 286 0.65 -8.74 -14.88
N GLU A 287 0.58 -8.75 -16.22
CA GLU A 287 -0.56 -9.26 -16.98
C GLU A 287 -0.68 -10.78 -16.86
N ALA A 288 0.45 -11.49 -16.89
CA ALA A 288 0.48 -12.93 -16.62
C ALA A 288 -0.02 -13.24 -15.20
N PHE A 289 0.36 -12.45 -14.20
CA PHE A 289 -0.15 -12.58 -12.83
C PHE A 289 -1.63 -12.22 -12.74
N GLU A 290 -2.03 -11.09 -13.31
CA GLU A 290 -3.41 -10.56 -13.30
C GLU A 290 -4.38 -11.60 -13.87
N ALA A 291 -4.00 -12.30 -14.95
CA ALA A 291 -4.80 -13.37 -15.57
C ALA A 291 -5.07 -14.57 -14.64
N THR A 292 -4.27 -14.75 -13.58
CA THR A 292 -4.48 -15.84 -12.60
C THR A 292 -5.51 -15.48 -11.52
N LEU A 293 -5.86 -14.21 -11.38
CA LEU A 293 -6.65 -13.70 -10.26
C LEU A 293 -8.15 -13.90 -10.43
N SER A 294 -8.85 -13.97 -9.29
CA SER A 294 -10.29 -14.22 -9.18
C SER A 294 -11.13 -13.21 -9.95
N TRP A 295 -10.69 -11.95 -10.03
CA TRP A 295 -11.43 -10.89 -10.70
C TRP A 295 -11.28 -10.90 -12.23
N LYS A 296 -10.31 -11.66 -12.76
CA LYS A 296 -10.20 -11.96 -14.19
C LYS A 296 -10.85 -13.28 -14.58
N ARG A 297 -10.79 -14.26 -13.68
CA ARG A 297 -11.27 -15.63 -13.96
C ARG A 297 -12.75 -15.82 -13.63
N GLY A 298 -13.24 -15.18 -12.58
CA GLY A 298 -14.60 -15.39 -12.08
C GLY A 298 -14.91 -16.85 -11.73
N GLY A 299 -16.16 -17.24 -11.94
CA GLY A 299 -16.64 -18.61 -11.84
C GLY A 299 -16.36 -19.29 -10.49
N ASP A 300 -16.23 -20.61 -10.51
CA ASP A 300 -15.94 -21.41 -9.32
C ASP A 300 -14.59 -21.07 -8.69
N TYR A 301 -13.60 -20.67 -9.50
CA TYR A 301 -12.28 -20.29 -8.99
C TYR A 301 -12.39 -19.09 -8.03
N GLY A 302 -13.03 -18.01 -8.47
CA GLY A 302 -13.23 -16.82 -7.65
C GLY A 302 -14.11 -17.09 -6.42
N LEU A 303 -15.15 -17.91 -6.57
CA LEU A 303 -16.01 -18.30 -5.46
C LEU A 303 -15.26 -19.08 -4.38
N GLN A 304 -14.42 -20.04 -4.78
CA GLN A 304 -13.61 -20.85 -3.86
C GLN A 304 -12.58 -19.99 -3.13
N GLU A 305 -11.90 -19.07 -3.81
CA GLU A 305 -10.96 -18.14 -3.18
C GLU A 305 -11.69 -17.22 -2.19
N ALA A 306 -12.82 -16.62 -2.58
CA ALA A 306 -13.63 -15.77 -1.70
C ALA A 306 -14.13 -16.53 -0.44
N GLN A 307 -14.60 -17.77 -0.59
CA GLN A 307 -15.02 -18.62 0.53
C GLN A 307 -13.84 -18.93 1.46
N ARG A 308 -12.69 -19.28 0.89
CA ARG A 308 -11.48 -19.64 1.63
C ARG A 308 -10.90 -18.44 2.39
N ALA A 309 -10.96 -17.26 1.80
CA ALA A 309 -10.46 -16.00 2.33
C ALA A 309 -11.26 -15.50 3.56
N ARG A 310 -12.57 -15.79 3.61
CA ARG A 310 -13.48 -15.41 4.71
C ARG A 310 -13.59 -13.90 4.95
N THR A 311 -13.24 -13.10 3.95
CA THR A 311 -13.34 -11.64 3.94
C THR A 311 -14.51 -11.18 3.09
N VAL A 312 -14.77 -9.87 3.09
CA VAL A 312 -15.75 -9.26 2.20
C VAL A 312 -15.20 -9.25 0.78
N ASN A 313 -16.01 -9.71 -0.16
CA ASN A 313 -15.73 -9.73 -1.58
C ASN A 313 -16.96 -9.23 -2.34
N HIS A 314 -16.82 -8.93 -3.63
CA HIS A 314 -17.97 -8.66 -4.48
C HIS A 314 -18.00 -9.56 -5.70
N LEU A 315 -19.19 -10.07 -5.99
CA LEU A 315 -19.50 -10.96 -7.09
C LEU A 315 -20.14 -10.14 -8.21
N VAL A 316 -19.52 -10.12 -9.39
CA VAL A 316 -20.06 -9.45 -10.58
C VAL A 316 -20.85 -10.46 -11.39
N LEU A 317 -22.16 -10.28 -11.49
CA LEU A 317 -23.04 -11.11 -12.31
C LEU A 317 -22.94 -10.73 -13.78
N SER A 318 -23.33 -11.64 -14.67
CA SER A 318 -23.27 -11.41 -16.14
C SER A 318 -24.16 -10.26 -16.64
N ASP A 319 -25.12 -9.80 -15.84
CA ASP A 319 -25.96 -8.64 -16.14
C ASP A 319 -25.44 -7.33 -15.53
N GLY A 320 -24.22 -7.35 -14.97
CA GLY A 320 -23.53 -6.19 -14.40
C GLY A 320 -23.94 -5.83 -12.98
N ARG A 321 -24.87 -6.56 -12.36
CA ARG A 321 -25.15 -6.39 -10.92
C ARG A 321 -23.99 -6.94 -10.10
N GLU A 322 -23.69 -6.26 -9.00
CA GLU A 322 -22.58 -6.59 -8.11
C GLU A 322 -23.14 -6.87 -6.71
N ILE A 323 -22.86 -8.04 -6.17
CA ILE A 323 -23.32 -8.44 -4.84
C ILE A 323 -22.10 -8.52 -3.94
N THR A 324 -22.01 -7.57 -3.01
CA THR A 324 -20.96 -7.52 -2.01
C THR A 324 -21.38 -8.26 -0.76
N GLY A 325 -20.50 -9.12 -0.23
CA GLY A 325 -20.68 -9.84 1.04
C GLY A 325 -19.58 -10.86 1.27
N ARG A 326 -19.64 -11.59 2.38
CA ARG A 326 -18.74 -12.73 2.61
C ARG A 326 -19.39 -14.00 2.08
N VAL A 327 -18.71 -14.70 1.18
CA VAL A 327 -19.12 -16.03 0.70
C VAL A 327 -18.97 -17.03 1.85
N VAL A 328 -20.06 -17.71 2.22
CA VAL A 328 -20.06 -18.68 3.33
C VAL A 328 -20.30 -20.11 2.86
N GLU A 329 -21.08 -20.31 1.80
CA GLU A 329 -21.41 -21.64 1.30
C GLU A 329 -21.49 -21.64 -0.23
N LEU A 330 -21.01 -22.72 -0.83
CA LEU A 330 -21.06 -22.99 -2.26
C LEU A 330 -21.74 -24.36 -2.44
N LEU A 331 -22.82 -24.39 -3.20
CA LEU A 331 -23.52 -25.62 -3.53
C LEU A 331 -23.34 -25.92 -5.03
N PRO A 332 -22.53 -26.95 -5.39
CA PRO A 332 -22.35 -27.34 -6.78
C PRO A 332 -23.64 -27.90 -7.38
N GLY A 333 -23.89 -27.59 -8.64
CA GLY A 333 -24.99 -28.18 -9.40
C GLY A 333 -24.77 -29.65 -9.71
N THR A 334 -25.84 -30.33 -10.10
CA THR A 334 -25.75 -31.68 -10.70
C THR A 334 -25.10 -31.65 -12.09
N ARG A 335 -25.04 -30.46 -12.70
CA ARG A 335 -24.42 -30.16 -13.99
C ARG A 335 -23.82 -28.76 -13.93
N PRO A 336 -22.79 -28.46 -14.75
CA PRO A 336 -22.28 -27.11 -14.90
C PRO A 336 -23.36 -26.11 -15.34
N VAL A 337 -23.33 -24.90 -14.80
CA VAL A 337 -24.24 -23.80 -15.18
C VAL A 337 -23.71 -23.08 -16.41
N ALA A 338 -22.41 -22.74 -16.39
CA ALA A 338 -21.71 -22.03 -17.45
C ALA A 338 -20.24 -22.47 -17.49
N GLU A 339 -19.48 -21.99 -18.48
CA GLU A 339 -18.04 -22.25 -18.55
C GLU A 339 -17.34 -21.76 -17.27
N GLY A 340 -16.57 -22.64 -16.64
CA GLY A 340 -15.88 -22.35 -15.36
C GLY A 340 -16.79 -22.16 -14.14
N LEU A 341 -18.11 -22.39 -14.26
CA LEU A 341 -19.09 -22.23 -13.18
C LEU A 341 -19.99 -23.48 -13.06
N SER A 342 -19.66 -24.34 -12.10
CA SER A 342 -20.46 -25.49 -11.69
C SER A 342 -21.29 -25.22 -10.44
N THR A 343 -20.98 -24.17 -9.68
CA THR A 343 -21.75 -23.75 -8.51
C THR A 343 -23.16 -23.31 -8.93
N ALA A 344 -24.19 -23.95 -8.35
CA ALA A 344 -25.60 -23.66 -8.62
C ALA A 344 -26.19 -22.63 -7.65
N LEU A 345 -25.73 -22.62 -6.40
CA LEU A 345 -26.19 -21.69 -5.37
C LEU A 345 -25.02 -21.23 -4.51
N VAL A 346 -24.94 -19.93 -4.26
CA VAL A 346 -23.97 -19.33 -3.35
C VAL A 346 -24.71 -18.63 -2.22
N SER A 347 -24.27 -18.87 -0.99
CA SER A 347 -24.74 -18.15 0.20
C SER A 347 -23.73 -17.08 0.59
N LEU A 348 -24.20 -15.85 0.74
CA LEU A 348 -23.44 -14.71 1.26
C LEU A 348 -24.03 -14.24 2.59
N ALA A 349 -23.15 -13.88 3.52
CA ALA A 349 -23.50 -13.41 4.85
C ALA A 349 -22.69 -12.18 5.27
N GLY A 350 -23.10 -11.59 6.40
CA GLY A 350 -22.51 -10.38 6.94
C GLY A 350 -23.17 -9.12 6.38
N PRO A 351 -22.50 -7.95 6.45
CA PRO A 351 -22.95 -6.78 5.74
C PRO A 351 -23.02 -7.08 4.23
N LEU A 352 -24.16 -6.78 3.62
CA LEU A 352 -24.44 -7.06 2.22
C LEU A 352 -24.85 -5.79 1.49
N MET A 353 -24.38 -5.65 0.25
CA MET A 353 -24.66 -4.48 -0.57
C MET A 353 -24.86 -4.88 -2.03
N LEU A 354 -25.88 -4.30 -2.66
CA LEU A 354 -26.11 -4.41 -4.10
C LEU A 354 -25.55 -3.15 -4.75
N SER A 355 -24.71 -3.34 -5.75
CA SER A 355 -24.12 -2.29 -6.56
C SER A 355 -24.29 -2.57 -8.05
N GLN A 356 -24.06 -1.55 -8.86
CA GLN A 356 -23.87 -1.69 -10.29
C GLN A 356 -22.84 -0.66 -10.73
N ASN A 357 -21.85 -1.08 -11.53
CA ASN A 357 -20.74 -0.25 -11.98
C ASN A 357 -19.99 0.44 -10.82
N GLY A 358 -19.79 -0.27 -9.71
CA GLY A 358 -19.10 0.24 -8.52
C GLY A 358 -19.87 1.31 -7.76
N LYS A 359 -21.20 1.36 -7.91
CA LYS A 359 -22.09 2.28 -7.20
C LYS A 359 -23.21 1.54 -6.50
N SER A 360 -23.37 1.77 -5.19
CA SER A 360 -24.46 1.18 -4.42
C SER A 360 -25.83 1.60 -4.96
N LEU A 361 -26.73 0.63 -5.15
CA LEU A 361 -28.10 0.85 -5.61
C LEU A 361 -29.09 1.11 -4.47
N GLY A 362 -28.67 0.98 -3.21
CA GLY A 362 -29.58 1.14 -2.08
C GLY A 362 -28.92 1.03 -0.71
N LYS A 363 -29.76 0.83 0.31
CA LYS A 363 -29.29 0.56 1.66
C LYS A 363 -28.76 -0.87 1.75
N PRO A 364 -27.65 -1.08 2.48
CA PRO A 364 -27.18 -2.43 2.73
C PRO A 364 -28.12 -3.16 3.70
N TRP A 365 -27.95 -4.47 3.81
CA TRP A 365 -28.75 -5.34 4.67
C TRP A 365 -27.87 -6.41 5.34
N GLN A 366 -28.47 -7.18 6.25
CA GLN A 366 -27.77 -8.24 7.01
C GLN A 366 -28.37 -9.64 6.84
N SER A 367 -29.57 -9.75 6.27
CA SER A 367 -30.19 -11.05 6.01
C SER A 367 -29.39 -11.85 4.99
N LEU A 368 -29.35 -13.18 5.16
CA LEU A 368 -28.63 -14.07 4.26
C LEU A 368 -29.05 -13.80 2.80
N THR A 369 -28.06 -13.71 1.93
CA THR A 369 -28.28 -13.53 0.50
C THR A 369 -27.88 -14.78 -0.25
N LEU A 370 -28.75 -15.22 -1.15
CA LEU A 370 -28.55 -16.36 -2.02
C LEU A 370 -28.40 -15.86 -3.45
N VAL A 371 -27.42 -16.39 -4.17
CA VAL A 371 -27.25 -16.18 -5.61
C VAL A 371 -27.39 -17.52 -6.29
N ALA A 372 -28.51 -17.72 -6.99
CA ALA A 372 -28.77 -18.92 -7.77
C ALA A 372 -28.32 -18.71 -9.22
N PHE A 373 -27.58 -19.68 -9.74
CA PHE A 373 -26.99 -19.60 -11.07
C PHE A 373 -27.75 -20.46 -12.08
N GLY A 374 -28.22 -19.83 -13.16
CA GLY A 374 -28.96 -20.45 -14.25
C GLY A 374 -29.97 -19.51 -14.92
N GLU A 375 -30.45 -19.89 -16.10
CA GLU A 375 -31.53 -19.17 -16.77
C GLU A 375 -32.85 -19.30 -15.99
N GLY A 376 -33.45 -18.17 -15.64
CA GLY A 376 -34.67 -18.13 -14.87
C GLY A 376 -35.16 -16.70 -14.65
N LYS A 377 -36.38 -16.57 -14.11
CA LYS A 377 -36.96 -15.28 -13.73
C LYS A 377 -37.64 -15.41 -12.38
N LEU A 378 -37.44 -14.40 -11.53
CA LEU A 378 -38.22 -14.21 -10.31
C LEU A 378 -39.28 -13.15 -10.57
N PRO A 379 -40.53 -13.35 -10.12
CA PRO A 379 -41.52 -12.28 -10.12
C PRO A 379 -41.09 -11.18 -9.15
N GLU A 380 -41.51 -9.94 -9.39
CA GLU A 380 -41.28 -8.84 -8.46
C GLU A 380 -41.98 -9.09 -7.12
N GLN A 381 -43.24 -9.53 -7.17
CA GLN A 381 -44.02 -9.96 -6.01
C GLN A 381 -44.88 -11.17 -6.37
N GLY A 382 -45.11 -12.07 -5.42
CA GLY A 382 -46.00 -13.23 -5.57
C GLY A 382 -45.31 -14.59 -5.44
N PRO A 383 -46.08 -15.68 -5.49
CA PRO A 383 -45.52 -17.03 -5.41
C PRO A 383 -44.63 -17.34 -6.62
N PHE A 384 -43.57 -18.11 -6.40
CA PHE A 384 -42.70 -18.60 -7.48
C PHE A 384 -42.31 -20.05 -7.28
N GLN A 385 -42.07 -20.72 -8.41
CA GLN A 385 -41.38 -22.00 -8.50
C GLN A 385 -40.36 -21.89 -9.62
N LEU A 386 -39.10 -22.18 -9.31
CA LEU A 386 -37.96 -22.05 -10.18
C LEU A 386 -37.27 -23.40 -10.28
N GLU A 387 -37.00 -23.84 -11.50
CA GLU A 387 -36.20 -25.03 -11.79
C GLU A 387 -35.09 -24.63 -12.76
N LEU A 388 -33.85 -24.78 -12.33
CA LEU A 388 -32.66 -24.42 -13.10
C LEU A 388 -32.01 -25.67 -13.68
N ALA A 389 -31.30 -25.50 -14.82
CA ALA A 389 -30.62 -26.59 -15.52
C ALA A 389 -29.56 -27.32 -14.68
N SER A 390 -29.05 -26.67 -13.62
CA SER A 390 -28.15 -27.26 -12.62
C SER A 390 -28.82 -28.31 -11.73
N GLY A 391 -30.14 -28.50 -11.84
CA GLY A 391 -30.94 -29.37 -10.98
C GLY A 391 -31.35 -28.71 -9.67
N LEU A 392 -31.07 -27.42 -9.49
CA LEU A 392 -31.54 -26.61 -8.38
C LEU A 392 -33.00 -26.23 -8.61
N ARG A 393 -33.85 -26.56 -7.64
CA ARG A 393 -35.25 -26.14 -7.58
C ARG A 393 -35.46 -25.27 -6.36
N LEU A 394 -36.09 -24.11 -6.53
CA LEU A 394 -36.44 -23.17 -5.46
C LEU A 394 -37.90 -22.79 -5.57
N GLU A 395 -38.60 -22.69 -4.45
CA GLU A 395 -39.97 -22.20 -4.39
C GLU A 395 -40.19 -21.32 -3.15
N GLY A 396 -41.15 -20.40 -3.25
CA GLY A 396 -41.45 -19.47 -2.17
C GLY A 396 -42.37 -18.35 -2.62
N PHE A 397 -42.27 -17.21 -1.94
CA PHE A 397 -43.01 -15.99 -2.25
C PHE A 397 -42.04 -14.81 -2.33
N ALA A 398 -42.00 -14.12 -3.48
CA ALA A 398 -41.22 -12.89 -3.65
C ALA A 398 -41.93 -11.71 -2.99
N GLY A 399 -41.22 -10.98 -2.13
CA GLY A 399 -41.72 -9.81 -1.39
C GLY A 399 -41.40 -8.46 -2.04
N GLY A 400 -40.59 -8.43 -3.11
CA GLY A 400 -40.03 -7.22 -3.70
C GLY A 400 -38.55 -7.05 -3.35
N GLU A 401 -37.81 -6.29 -4.17
CA GLU A 401 -36.37 -5.98 -3.96
C GLU A 401 -35.48 -7.21 -3.69
N GLY A 402 -35.85 -8.37 -4.26
CA GLY A 402 -35.14 -9.64 -4.08
C GLY A 402 -35.45 -10.38 -2.77
N GLU A 403 -36.29 -9.84 -1.88
CA GLU A 403 -36.74 -10.58 -0.69
C GLU A 403 -37.58 -11.79 -1.08
N VAL A 404 -37.31 -12.93 -0.45
CA VAL A 404 -38.09 -14.17 -0.60
C VAL A 404 -38.49 -14.74 0.76
N LEU A 405 -39.74 -15.16 0.86
CA LEU A 405 -40.37 -15.72 2.06
C LEU A 405 -40.81 -17.16 1.83
N ARG A 406 -40.81 -17.96 2.90
CA ARG A 406 -41.12 -19.40 2.89
C ARG A 406 -40.26 -20.15 1.87
N LEU A 407 -39.00 -19.72 1.71
CA LEU A 407 -38.09 -20.29 0.74
C LEU A 407 -37.84 -21.76 1.06
N ARG A 408 -38.01 -22.61 0.05
CA ARG A 408 -37.73 -24.05 0.08
C ARG A 408 -37.01 -24.43 -1.19
N GLY A 409 -36.24 -25.51 -1.14
CA GLY A 409 -35.53 -25.95 -2.31
C GLY A 409 -35.06 -27.38 -2.25
N SER A 410 -34.66 -27.89 -3.41
CA SER A 410 -34.00 -29.17 -3.56
C SER A 410 -32.93 -29.08 -4.65
N LEU A 411 -31.92 -29.95 -4.56
CA LEU A 411 -30.88 -30.09 -5.56
C LEU A 411 -30.81 -31.54 -6.00
N GLY A 412 -31.07 -31.81 -7.29
CA GLY A 412 -31.11 -33.18 -7.80
C GLY A 412 -32.14 -34.05 -7.07
N GLY A 413 -33.24 -33.46 -6.61
CA GLY A 413 -34.28 -34.14 -5.83
C GLY A 413 -33.99 -34.29 -4.33
N ARG A 414 -32.81 -33.90 -3.84
CA ARG A 414 -32.50 -33.90 -2.41
C ARG A 414 -32.93 -32.56 -1.77
N PRO A 415 -33.73 -32.56 -0.69
CA PRO A 415 -34.08 -31.32 0.01
C PRO A 415 -32.86 -30.54 0.48
N LEU A 416 -32.92 -29.21 0.40
CA LEU A 416 -31.89 -28.29 0.90
C LEU A 416 -32.35 -27.66 2.22
N GLU A 417 -31.42 -27.44 3.14
CA GLU A 417 -31.65 -26.60 4.31
C GLU A 417 -31.46 -25.13 3.93
N LEU A 418 -32.57 -24.44 3.68
CA LEU A 418 -32.58 -23.02 3.32
C LEU A 418 -33.25 -22.19 4.42
N PRO A 419 -32.83 -20.93 4.63
CA PRO A 419 -33.55 -20.05 5.54
C PRO A 419 -34.97 -19.78 5.02
N SER A 420 -35.93 -19.67 5.92
CA SER A 420 -37.31 -19.34 5.53
C SER A 420 -37.46 -17.92 4.96
N VAL A 421 -36.51 -17.03 5.24
CA VAL A 421 -36.44 -15.66 4.70
C VAL A 421 -35.01 -15.36 4.26
N ALA A 422 -34.85 -14.86 3.04
CA ALA A 422 -33.56 -14.47 2.47
C ALA A 422 -33.75 -13.38 1.41
N ARG A 423 -32.63 -12.84 0.90
CA ARG A 423 -32.64 -12.23 -0.43
C ARG A 423 -32.16 -13.24 -1.47
N LEU A 424 -32.82 -13.30 -2.62
CA LEU A 424 -32.48 -14.20 -3.72
C LEU A 424 -32.22 -13.39 -4.99
N PHE A 425 -31.04 -13.59 -5.57
CA PHE A 425 -30.67 -13.07 -6.87
C PHE A 425 -30.43 -14.22 -7.85
N LEU A 426 -30.80 -14.01 -9.11
CA LEU A 426 -30.46 -14.92 -10.20
C LEU A 426 -29.31 -14.32 -11.02
N GLY A 427 -28.40 -15.17 -11.50
CA GLY A 427 -27.38 -14.83 -12.48
C GLY A 427 -27.15 -15.97 -13.46
N THR A 428 -26.83 -15.68 -14.71
CA THR A 428 -26.50 -16.72 -15.72
C THR A 428 -25.01 -17.07 -15.76
N GLY A 429 -24.18 -16.25 -15.14
CA GLY A 429 -22.73 -16.44 -15.06
C GLY A 429 -22.10 -15.43 -14.11
N LEU A 430 -20.83 -15.66 -13.79
CA LEU A 430 -20.06 -14.92 -12.80
C LEU A 430 -18.71 -14.51 -13.39
N PRO A 431 -18.65 -13.47 -14.26
CA PRO A 431 -17.41 -13.07 -14.93
C PRO A 431 -16.28 -12.62 -13.98
N SER A 432 -16.60 -12.15 -12.76
CA SER A 432 -15.58 -11.64 -11.84
C SER A 432 -15.98 -11.84 -10.38
N VAL A 433 -14.99 -12.15 -9.55
CA VAL A 433 -15.05 -12.09 -8.09
C VAL A 433 -13.82 -11.34 -7.59
N ALA A 434 -14.00 -10.25 -6.86
CA ALA A 434 -12.90 -9.39 -6.44
C ALA A 434 -12.93 -9.08 -4.94
N GLY A 435 -11.74 -8.77 -4.40
CA GLY A 435 -11.55 -8.41 -3.01
C GLY A 435 -12.29 -7.12 -2.64
N GLY A 436 -12.82 -7.06 -1.43
CA GLY A 436 -13.47 -5.88 -0.88
C GLY A 436 -14.85 -5.57 -1.49
N PRO A 437 -15.47 -4.45 -1.08
CA PRO A 437 -16.76 -4.02 -1.59
C PRO A 437 -16.68 -3.42 -3.01
N ALA A 438 -17.74 -3.60 -3.79
CA ALA A 438 -17.84 -2.98 -5.12
C ALA A 438 -17.90 -1.44 -5.07
N ASP A 439 -18.49 -0.87 -4.01
CA ASP A 439 -18.49 0.58 -3.73
C ASP A 439 -17.86 0.83 -2.35
N PRO A 440 -16.53 1.00 -2.27
CA PRO A 440 -15.81 1.26 -1.02
C PRO A 440 -16.32 2.49 -0.27
N GLY A 441 -16.69 3.55 -1.01
CA GLY A 441 -17.19 4.77 -0.41
C GLY A 441 -18.56 4.58 0.23
N ALA A 442 -19.48 3.85 -0.41
CA ALA A 442 -20.76 3.50 0.22
C ALA A 442 -20.56 2.54 1.37
N TRP A 443 -19.71 1.52 1.20
CA TRP A 443 -19.39 0.57 2.25
C TRP A 443 -18.90 1.26 3.52
N ASP A 444 -17.97 2.18 3.37
CA ASP A 444 -17.43 2.97 4.48
C ASP A 444 -18.47 3.85 5.15
N ARG A 445 -19.39 4.47 4.40
CA ARG A 445 -20.47 5.27 5.02
C ARG A 445 -21.41 4.46 5.92
N TRP A 446 -21.59 3.17 5.64
CA TRP A 446 -22.49 2.30 6.39
C TRP A 446 -21.81 1.46 7.45
N PHE A 447 -20.57 1.04 7.19
CA PHE A 447 -19.83 0.05 7.96
C PHE A 447 -18.42 0.50 8.34
N GLY A 448 -17.98 1.64 7.83
CA GLY A 448 -16.76 2.29 8.29
C GLY A 448 -16.94 2.61 9.76
N GLU A 449 -16.10 2.01 10.59
CA GLU A 449 -16.10 2.28 12.01
C GLU A 449 -15.86 3.79 12.23
N MET A 450 -16.67 4.38 13.11
CA MET A 450 -16.45 5.75 13.60
C MET A 450 -15.16 5.88 14.44
N ASP A 451 -14.39 4.79 14.67
CA ASP A 451 -13.32 4.76 15.70
C ASP A 451 -11.96 4.12 15.33
N SER A 452 -11.69 3.56 14.14
CA SER A 452 -10.46 2.75 13.92
C SER A 452 -9.30 3.37 13.13
N PHE A 453 -9.43 4.65 12.75
CA PHE A 453 -8.28 5.50 12.45
C PHE A 453 -8.39 6.77 13.29
N THR A 454 -8.61 6.60 14.59
CA THR A 454 -8.35 7.68 15.55
C THR A 454 -6.90 8.09 15.33
N GLU A 455 -6.72 9.38 15.02
CA GLU A 455 -5.42 10.02 14.79
C GLU A 455 -4.39 9.43 15.73
N GLY A 456 -3.22 9.07 15.20
CA GLY A 456 -2.14 8.42 15.92
C GLY A 456 -1.66 9.23 17.11
N GLU A 457 -2.40 9.26 18.22
CA GLU A 457 -1.96 9.88 19.47
C GLU A 457 -0.63 9.27 19.91
N GLY A 458 -0.43 7.96 19.71
CA GLY A 458 0.85 7.29 19.95
C GLY A 458 1.99 7.81 19.07
N GLU A 459 1.79 7.90 17.75
CA GLU A 459 2.81 8.37 16.79
C GLU A 459 3.06 9.89 16.92
N VAL A 460 2.01 10.68 17.15
CA VAL A 460 2.06 12.12 17.45
C VAL A 460 2.81 12.39 18.75
N GLN A 461 2.51 11.63 19.82
CA GLN A 461 3.20 11.76 21.11
C GLN A 461 4.66 11.30 21.02
N ALA A 462 4.94 10.20 20.31
CA ALA A 462 6.31 9.74 20.05
C ALA A 462 7.12 10.83 19.33
N ARG A 463 6.52 11.52 18.36
CA ARG A 463 7.15 12.65 17.66
C ARG A 463 7.38 13.88 18.53
N ALA A 464 6.39 14.30 19.32
CA ALA A 464 6.55 15.42 20.24
C ALA A 464 7.73 15.17 21.19
N ARG A 465 7.81 13.95 21.74
CA ARG A 465 8.92 13.51 22.59
C ARG A 465 10.26 13.45 21.85
N LYS A 466 10.28 13.09 20.55
CA LYS A 466 11.48 13.07 19.71
C LYS A 466 12.02 14.47 19.41
N ALA A 467 11.15 15.46 19.21
CA ALA A 467 11.53 16.86 19.06
C ALA A 467 12.12 17.44 20.36
N ASP A 468 11.57 17.04 21.51
CA ASP A 468 12.05 17.43 22.85
C ASP A 468 13.34 16.69 23.28
N ALA A 469 13.73 15.63 22.58
CA ALA A 469 14.90 14.81 22.92
C ALA A 469 16.25 15.47 22.58
N LEU A 470 16.27 16.50 21.71
CA LEU A 470 17.53 17.15 21.34
C LEU A 470 17.94 18.19 22.39
N HIS A 471 19.15 18.06 22.94
CA HIS A 471 19.67 19.01 23.92
C HIS A 471 19.58 20.47 23.38
N PRO A 472 19.04 21.44 24.15
CA PRO A 472 18.77 22.81 23.63
C PRO A 472 19.98 23.52 23.02
N ALA A 473 21.17 23.30 23.58
CA ALA A 473 22.41 23.85 23.01
C ALA A 473 22.73 23.23 21.64
N LEU A 474 22.56 21.92 21.48
CA LEU A 474 22.77 21.22 20.22
C LEU A 474 21.76 21.67 19.15
N ALA A 475 20.49 21.82 19.53
CA ALA A 475 19.45 22.37 18.66
C ALA A 475 19.80 23.79 18.17
N THR A 476 20.43 24.60 19.02
CA THR A 476 20.89 25.95 18.67
C THR A 476 22.03 25.91 17.65
N LEU A 477 23.02 25.03 17.83
CA LEU A 477 24.12 24.86 16.86
C LEU A 477 23.60 24.46 15.48
N TYR A 478 22.67 23.50 15.41
CA TYR A 478 22.05 23.12 14.14
C TYR A 478 21.25 24.27 13.48
N ARG A 479 20.55 25.09 14.27
CA ARG A 479 19.86 26.30 13.75
C ARG A 479 20.85 27.27 13.11
N GLU A 480 21.99 27.52 13.76
CA GLU A 480 23.01 28.42 13.23
C GLU A 480 23.63 27.90 11.92
N VAL A 481 24.01 26.61 11.89
CA VAL A 481 24.54 25.96 10.68
C VAL A 481 23.54 26.03 9.54
N ARG A 482 22.26 25.75 9.81
CA ARG A 482 21.19 25.86 8.81
C ARG A 482 21.02 27.30 8.32
N ALA A 483 21.03 28.29 9.21
CA ALA A 483 20.92 29.70 8.83
C ALA A 483 22.07 30.13 7.90
N MET A 484 23.31 29.70 8.18
CA MET A 484 24.46 29.97 7.30
C MET A 484 24.30 29.32 5.92
N ARG A 485 23.72 28.12 5.84
CA ARG A 485 23.41 27.45 4.56
C ARG A 485 22.36 28.20 3.76
N GLU A 486 21.23 28.53 4.39
CA GLU A 486 20.09 29.18 3.72
C GLU A 486 20.41 30.61 3.28
N SER A 487 21.26 31.32 4.03
CA SER A 487 21.73 32.67 3.65
C SER A 487 22.90 32.66 2.67
N HIS A 488 23.54 31.50 2.45
CA HIS A 488 24.82 31.37 1.75
C HIS A 488 25.95 32.23 2.36
N GLN A 489 25.85 32.58 3.65
CA GLN A 489 26.86 33.38 4.37
C GLN A 489 27.58 32.49 5.38
N VAL A 490 28.76 32.01 4.98
CA VAL A 490 29.63 31.21 5.86
C VAL A 490 30.57 32.13 6.63
N LEU A 491 30.60 31.97 7.96
CA LEU A 491 31.50 32.71 8.86
C LEU A 491 32.54 31.75 9.43
N PRO A 492 33.77 31.67 8.89
CA PRO A 492 34.77 30.68 9.28
C PRO A 492 35.07 30.64 10.78
N GLY A 493 35.24 31.81 11.40
CA GLY A 493 35.47 31.90 12.85
C GLY A 493 34.29 31.39 13.69
N ARG A 494 33.05 31.57 13.21
CA ARG A 494 31.87 31.01 13.88
C ARG A 494 31.74 29.51 13.67
N LEU A 495 32.06 29.00 12.46
CA LEU A 495 32.13 27.55 12.21
C LEU A 495 33.15 26.86 13.12
N GLU A 496 34.29 27.50 13.40
CA GLU A 496 35.26 26.96 14.35
C GLU A 496 34.69 26.90 15.79
N GLN A 497 33.98 27.95 16.23
CA GLN A 497 33.29 27.94 17.52
C GLN A 497 32.23 26.85 17.60
N ILE A 498 31.42 26.68 16.54
CA ILE A 498 30.41 25.61 16.45
C ILE A 498 31.10 24.23 16.49
N SER A 499 32.20 24.06 15.76
CA SER A 499 32.98 22.81 15.75
C SER A 499 33.53 22.46 17.13
N ARG A 500 34.00 23.45 17.91
CA ARG A 500 34.46 23.26 19.29
C ARG A 500 33.29 22.92 20.22
N ALA A 501 32.16 23.61 20.09
CA ALA A 501 30.96 23.33 20.88
C ALA A 501 30.35 21.94 20.57
N ALA A 502 30.44 21.48 19.33
CA ALA A 502 30.02 20.14 18.92
C ALA A 502 30.84 19.02 19.59
N ALA A 503 32.04 19.31 20.13
CA ALA A 503 32.82 18.34 20.89
C ALA A 503 32.13 17.92 22.21
N SER A 504 31.24 18.75 22.75
CA SER A 504 30.41 18.43 23.92
C SER A 504 29.28 17.43 23.62
N PHE A 505 29.05 17.11 22.34
CA PHE A 505 28.04 16.15 21.88
C PHE A 505 28.72 15.06 21.04
N PRO A 506 29.51 14.15 21.66
CA PRO A 506 30.35 13.20 20.94
C PRO A 506 29.56 12.27 20.01
N ASP A 507 28.33 11.92 20.38
CA ASP A 507 27.46 11.03 19.62
C ASP A 507 26.82 11.72 18.39
N ASP A 508 26.83 13.06 18.33
CA ASP A 508 26.33 13.81 17.18
C ASP A 508 27.44 14.05 16.13
N TRP A 509 27.69 13.01 15.34
CA TRP A 509 28.65 13.09 14.23
C TRP A 509 28.13 13.94 13.06
N LEU A 510 26.81 14.06 12.90
CA LEU A 510 26.17 14.72 11.76
C LEU A 510 26.40 16.23 11.77
N LEU A 511 26.38 16.89 12.94
CA LEU A 511 26.67 18.32 13.05
C LEU A 511 28.11 18.62 12.60
N LYS A 512 29.06 17.75 12.98
CA LYS A 512 30.47 17.90 12.56
C LYS A 512 30.60 17.78 11.05
N ALA A 513 29.91 16.80 10.44
CA ALA A 513 29.89 16.64 8.99
C ALA A 513 29.31 17.88 8.28
N GLU A 514 28.22 18.44 8.82
CA GLU A 514 27.60 19.65 8.26
C GLU A 514 28.51 20.88 8.34
N VAL A 515 29.25 21.06 9.45
CA VAL A 515 30.22 22.15 9.63
C VAL A 515 31.38 22.00 8.66
N GLU A 516 31.94 20.80 8.54
CA GLU A 516 33.08 20.54 7.67
C GLU A 516 32.75 20.79 6.20
N GLU A 517 31.56 20.38 5.76
CA GLU A 517 31.11 20.65 4.41
C GLU A 517 30.92 22.14 4.13
N LEU A 518 30.38 22.91 5.09
CA LEU A 518 30.31 24.36 4.97
C LEU A 518 31.69 25.02 4.88
N ARG A 519 32.71 24.47 5.56
CA ARG A 519 34.09 24.97 5.44
C ARG A 519 34.64 24.78 4.03
N VAL A 520 34.37 23.63 3.41
CA VAL A 520 34.80 23.35 2.02
C VAL A 520 34.11 24.28 1.03
N LEU A 521 32.85 24.68 1.31
CA LEU A 521 32.08 25.61 0.47
C LEU A 521 32.42 27.09 0.72
N SER A 522 33.14 27.41 1.79
CA SER A 522 33.63 28.76 2.04
C SER A 522 34.71 29.10 1.01
N PRO A 523 34.70 30.29 0.39
CA PRO A 523 35.87 30.78 -0.33
C PRO A 523 37.06 30.69 0.63
N GLN A 524 38.11 29.97 0.25
CA GLN A 524 39.38 30.06 0.97
C GLN A 524 39.81 31.52 0.83
N GLU A 525 39.96 32.23 1.95
CA GLU A 525 40.67 33.49 1.95
C GLU A 525 42.05 33.20 1.35
N GLU A 526 42.32 33.74 0.16
CA GLU A 526 43.65 33.75 -0.42
C GLU A 526 44.58 34.33 0.64
N CYS A 527 45.46 33.49 1.20
CA CYS A 527 46.61 33.95 1.96
C CYS A 527 47.47 34.82 1.06
N VAL A 528 47.23 36.13 1.08
CA VAL A 528 48.20 37.13 0.64
C VAL A 528 49.26 37.19 1.73
N ALA A 529 50.35 36.45 1.51
CA ALA A 529 51.61 36.60 2.22
C ALA A 529 52.44 37.72 1.58
#